data_AF-A0A7C5UJW2-F1
#
_entry.id   AF-A0A7C5UJW2-F1
#
_cell.length_a   1.000
_cell.length_b   1.000
_cell.length_c   1.000
_cell.angle_alpha   90.00
_cell.angle_beta   90.00
_cell.angle_gamma   90.00
#
_symmetry.space_group_name_H-M   'P 1'
#
loop_
_entity.id
_entity.type
_entity.pdbx_description
1 polymer ?
#
loop_
_entity_poly.entity_id
_entity_poly.type
_entity_poly.pdbx_seq_one_letter_code
_entity_poly.pdbx_strand_id
1 'polypeptide(L)'
;MEELVKVTSSEEKAEEFLREKGILKTFTRCPKCDSKRLGRVRRNFYKCYNCKREFSVRSGSILERTRVSFRKFVLLVKLFILRSSCKQSLQRVRAFLQHNF
;
A
#
# COMPACT_ATOMS: atom_id res chain seq x y z
N MET A 1 -11.36 7.97 11.83
CA MET A 1 -12.04 7.45 10.61
C MET A 1 -11.85 8.39 9.43
N GLU A 2 -11.81 9.70 9.68
CA GLU A 2 -11.54 10.77 8.70
C GLU A 2 -10.25 10.56 7.86
N GLU A 3 -9.13 10.17 8.48
CA GLU A 3 -7.87 9.92 7.77
C GLU A 3 -7.99 8.80 6.72
N LEU A 4 -8.67 7.70 7.05
CA LEU A 4 -8.88 6.59 6.12
C LEU A 4 -9.73 7.02 4.92
N VAL A 5 -10.77 7.83 5.16
CA VAL A 5 -11.63 8.36 4.09
C VAL A 5 -10.81 9.26 3.17
N LYS A 6 -9.95 10.12 3.72
CA LYS A 6 -9.03 10.97 2.94
C LYS A 6 -8.09 10.12 2.08
N VAL A 7 -7.37 9.17 2.68
CA VAL A 7 -6.41 8.30 1.97
C VAL A 7 -7.09 7.46 0.89
N THR A 8 -8.29 6.95 1.16
CA THR A 8 -9.04 6.09 0.23
C THR A 8 -9.99 6.87 -0.68
N SER A 9 -9.89 8.19 -0.77
CA SER A 9 -10.74 9.00 -1.64
C SER A 9 -10.36 8.89 -3.13
N SER A 10 -9.09 8.61 -3.46
CA SER A 10 -8.64 8.38 -4.84
C SER A 10 -7.53 7.33 -4.89
N GLU A 11 -7.27 6.77 -6.08
CA GLU A 11 -6.15 5.83 -6.26
C GLU A 11 -4.79 6.52 -6.09
N GLU A 12 -4.69 7.80 -6.43
CA GLU A 12 -3.47 8.60 -6.29
C GLU A 12 -3.12 8.85 -4.82
N LYS A 13 -4.09 9.27 -3.99
CA LYS A 13 -3.88 9.44 -2.55
C LYS A 13 -3.54 8.13 -1.85
N ALA A 14 -4.16 7.03 -2.28
CA ALA A 14 -3.80 5.71 -1.77
C ALA A 14 -2.38 5.31 -2.21
N GLU A 15 -1.97 5.63 -3.44
CA GLU A 15 -0.60 5.40 -3.91
C GLU A 15 0.42 6.20 -3.07
N GLU A 16 0.17 7.49 -2.86
CA GLU A 16 1.00 8.38 -2.04
C GLU A 16 1.15 7.84 -0.61
N PHE A 17 0.04 7.53 0.05
CA PHE A 17 0.05 6.93 1.39
C PHE A 17 0.86 5.63 1.44
N LEU A 18 0.73 4.75 0.44
CA LEU A 18 1.51 3.51 0.38
C LEU A 18 3.02 3.77 0.17
N ARG A 19 3.39 4.87 -0.48
CA ARG A 19 4.79 5.30 -0.61
C ARG A 19 5.34 5.84 0.72
N GLU A 20 4.57 6.67 1.40
CA GLU A 20 4.91 7.19 2.73
C GLU A 20 5.13 6.07 3.75
N LYS A 21 4.31 5.01 3.68
CA LYS A 21 4.47 3.81 4.52
C LYS A 21 5.55 2.84 4.06
N GLY A 22 6.29 3.16 2.98
CA GLY A 22 7.36 2.31 2.45
C GLY A 22 6.89 1.02 1.78
N ILE A 23 5.59 0.84 1.57
CA ILE A 23 5.02 -0.32 0.88
C ILE A 23 5.32 -0.23 -0.62
N LEU A 24 5.16 0.95 -1.21
CA LEU A 24 5.57 1.25 -2.58
C LEU A 24 6.90 2.00 -2.60
N LYS A 25 7.77 1.66 -3.56
CA LYS A 25 9.05 2.34 -3.75
C LYS A 25 8.89 3.62 -4.54
N THR A 26 9.45 4.73 -4.06
CA THR A 26 9.58 5.99 -4.82
C THR A 26 10.81 5.94 -5.73
N PHE A 27 10.58 6.08 -7.03
CA PHE A 27 11.61 6.00 -8.05
C PHE A 27 12.08 7.38 -8.46
N THR A 28 13.33 7.71 -8.13
CA THR A 28 14.04 8.90 -8.65
C THR A 28 14.98 8.55 -9.81
N ARG A 29 15.30 7.25 -9.97
CA ARG A 29 16.20 6.70 -10.99
C ARG A 29 15.66 5.42 -11.58
N CYS A 30 16.02 5.14 -12.83
CA CYS A 30 15.62 3.92 -13.51
C CYS A 30 16.27 2.69 -12.86
N PRO A 31 15.50 1.68 -12.43
CA PRO A 31 16.04 0.47 -11.81
C PRO A 31 16.84 -0.44 -12.77
N LYS A 32 16.95 -0.07 -14.05
CA LYS A 32 17.67 -0.84 -15.09
C LYS A 32 18.93 -0.16 -15.61
N CYS A 33 18.96 1.18 -15.67
CA CYS A 33 20.09 1.93 -16.23
C CYS A 33 20.49 3.17 -15.40
N ASP A 34 19.93 3.32 -14.20
CA ASP A 34 20.18 4.40 -13.24
C ASP A 34 19.91 5.85 -13.72
N SER A 35 19.42 6.03 -14.95
CA SER A 35 19.08 7.35 -15.47
C SER A 35 17.96 8.02 -14.67
N LYS A 36 18.08 9.33 -14.45
CA LYS A 36 17.05 10.19 -13.85
C LYS A 36 15.92 10.56 -14.83
N ARG A 37 16.04 10.23 -16.12
CA ARG A 37 15.05 10.55 -17.16
C ARG A 37 13.86 9.60 -17.10
N LEU A 38 13.01 9.77 -16.09
CA LEU A 38 11.78 9.01 -15.89
C LEU A 38 10.54 9.86 -16.19
N GLY A 39 9.50 9.23 -16.73
CA GLY A 39 8.16 9.82 -16.82
C GLY A 39 7.08 8.79 -16.59
N ARG A 40 5.87 9.24 -16.22
CA ARG A 40 4.68 8.38 -16.20
C ARG A 40 4.06 8.37 -17.60
N VAL A 41 3.79 7.18 -18.13
CA VAL A 41 3.24 7.02 -19.49
C VAL A 41 1.86 6.39 -19.53
N ARG A 42 1.49 5.66 -18.46
CA ARG A 42 0.18 5.03 -18.27
C ARG A 42 -0.15 4.97 -16.79
N ARG A 43 -1.40 4.66 -16.45
CA ARG A 43 -1.81 4.41 -15.06
C ARG A 43 -0.90 3.33 -14.46
N ASN A 44 -0.20 3.66 -13.38
CA ASN A 44 0.68 2.74 -12.65
C ASN A 44 1.94 2.25 -13.40
N PHE A 45 2.42 2.98 -14.42
CA PHE A 45 3.70 2.66 -15.09
C PHE A 45 4.61 3.88 -15.27
N TYR A 46 5.90 3.64 -15.03
CA TYR A 46 6.99 4.55 -15.41
C TYR A 46 7.64 4.09 -16.71
N LYS A 47 8.12 5.05 -17.50
CA LYS A 47 9.01 4.86 -18.64
C LYS A 47 10.33 5.56 -18.38
N CYS A 48 11.42 4.87 -18.64
CA CYS A 48 12.72 5.50 -18.73
C CYS A 48 12.95 6.02 -20.15
N TYR A 49 13.18 7.31 -20.33
CA TYR A 49 13.47 7.89 -21.64
C TYR A 49 14.89 7.64 -22.12
N ASN A 50 15.78 7.13 -21.26
CA ASN A 50 17.13 6.71 -21.64
C ASN A 50 17.10 5.30 -22.26
N CYS A 51 16.83 4.26 -21.47
CA CYS A 51 16.84 2.87 -21.95
C CYS A 51 15.51 2.39 -22.55
N LYS A 52 14.50 3.28 -22.66
CA LYS A 52 13.16 3.05 -23.24
C LYS A 52 12.30 1.98 -22.58
N ARG A 53 12.78 1.34 -21.49
CA ARG A 53 12.04 0.32 -20.74
C ARG A 53 10.93 0.94 -19.89
N GLU A 54 9.84 0.19 -19.78
CA GLU A 54 8.72 0.49 -18.90
C GLU A 54 8.73 -0.45 -17.68
N PHE A 55 8.30 0.04 -16.54
CA PHE A 55 8.17 -0.75 -15.32
C PHE A 55 7.02 -0.23 -14.47
N SER A 56 6.37 -1.13 -13.71
CA SER A 56 5.23 -0.76 -12.88
C SER A 56 5.65 0.15 -11.73
N VAL A 57 4.77 1.04 -11.29
CA VAL A 57 4.92 1.75 -10.00
C VAL A 57 5.01 0.78 -8.81
N ARG A 58 4.58 -0.49 -8.99
CA ARG A 58 4.64 -1.57 -8.00
C ARG A 58 5.94 -2.37 -8.02
N SER A 59 6.86 -2.08 -8.96
CA SER A 59 8.06 -2.90 -9.16
C SER A 59 8.89 -3.00 -7.89
N GLY A 60 9.29 -4.21 -7.52
CA GLY A 60 10.09 -4.48 -6.31
C GLY A 60 9.37 -4.20 -4.98
N SER A 61 8.04 -4.09 -4.97
CA SER A 61 7.22 -3.99 -3.75
C SER A 61 6.48 -5.30 -3.47
N ILE A 62 5.92 -5.43 -2.26
CA ILE A 62 5.01 -6.55 -1.92
C ILE A 62 3.75 -6.58 -2.81
N LEU A 63 3.43 -5.46 -3.47
CA LEU A 63 2.28 -5.33 -4.36
C LEU A 63 2.62 -5.65 -5.82
N GLU A 64 3.87 -5.98 -6.16
CA GLU A 64 4.33 -6.16 -7.55
C GLU A 64 3.49 -7.15 -8.35
N ARG A 65 3.10 -8.27 -7.74
CA ARG A 65 2.33 -9.34 -8.38
C ARG A 65 0.83 -9.31 -8.03
N THR A 66 0.39 -8.30 -7.31
CA THR A 66 -0.99 -8.14 -6.87
C THR A 66 -1.79 -7.40 -7.94
N ARG A 67 -3.05 -7.81 -8.17
CA ARG A 67 -4.00 -7.11 -9.05
C ARG A 67 -4.94 -6.14 -8.31
N VAL A 68 -4.93 -6.18 -6.98
CA VAL A 68 -5.75 -5.31 -6.11
C VAL A 68 -5.36 -3.84 -6.33
N SER A 69 -6.34 -2.94 -6.34
CA SER A 69 -6.10 -1.49 -6.45
C SER A 69 -5.52 -0.94 -5.15
N PHE A 70 -4.89 0.23 -5.17
CA PHE A 70 -4.24 0.77 -3.97
C PHE A 70 -5.26 1.10 -2.88
N ARG A 71 -6.42 1.67 -3.26
CA ARG A 71 -7.51 1.95 -2.32
C ARG A 71 -8.01 0.68 -1.65
N LYS A 72 -8.27 -0.37 -2.45
CA LYS A 72 -8.74 -1.66 -1.94
C LYS A 72 -7.72 -2.29 -1.00
N PHE A 73 -6.43 -2.21 -1.33
CA PHE A 73 -5.38 -2.73 -0.47
C PHE A 73 -5.34 -2.03 0.89
N VAL A 74 -5.39 -0.69 0.91
CA VAL A 74 -5.44 0.09 2.17
C VAL A 74 -6.67 -0.29 3.01
N LEU A 75 -7.84 -0.41 2.39
CA LEU A 75 -9.06 -0.84 3.08
C LEU A 75 -8.95 -2.26 3.66
N LEU A 76 -8.39 -3.21 2.90
CA LEU A 76 -8.18 -4.58 3.36
C LEU A 76 -7.25 -4.63 4.57
N VAL A 77 -6.13 -3.89 4.53
CA VAL A 77 -5.20 -3.79 5.66
C VAL A 77 -5.92 -3.22 6.89
N LYS A 78 -6.72 -2.15 6.72
CA LYS A 78 -7.47 -1.57 7.83
C LYS A 78 -8.50 -2.54 8.43
N LEU A 79 -9.26 -3.24 7.59
CA LEU A 79 -10.23 -4.25 8.03
C LEU A 79 -9.53 -5.41 8.75
N PHE A 80 -8.37 -5.83 8.26
CA PHE A 80 -7.56 -6.87 8.91
C PHE A 80 -7.11 -6.45 10.32
N ILE A 81 -6.61 -5.22 10.47
CA ILE A 81 -6.20 -4.67 11.78
C ILE A 81 -7.40 -4.59 12.73
N LEU A 82 -8.55 -4.06 12.28
CA LEU A 82 -9.76 -3.95 13.09
C LEU A 82 -10.26 -5.31 13.57
N ARG A 83 -10.30 -6.31 12.67
CA ARG A 83 -10.70 -7.68 13.03
C ARG A 83 -9.74 -8.31 14.03
N SER A 84 -8.43 -8.09 13.86
CA SER A 84 -7.41 -8.64 14.76
C SER A 84 -7.49 -8.03 16.16
N SER A 85 -7.73 -6.72 16.24
CA SER A 85 -7.95 -6.03 17.51
C SER A 85 -9.20 -6.53 18.24
N CYS A 86 -10.33 -6.69 17.52
CA CYS A 86 -11.57 -7.21 18.12
C CYS A 86 -11.39 -8.61 18.72
N LYS A 87 -10.70 -9.51 18.01
CA LYS A 87 -10.39 -10.86 18.50
C LYS A 87 -9.56 -10.83 19.79
N GLN A 88 -8.54 -9.98 19.86
CA GLN A 88 -7.71 -9.84 21.06
C GLN A 88 -8.50 -9.29 22.25
N SER A 89 -9.35 -8.27 22.04
CA SER A 89 -10.21 -7.72 23.09
C SER A 89 -11.18 -8.78 23.64
N LEU A 90 -11.80 -9.58 22.76
CA LEU A 90 -12.71 -10.66 23.18
C LEU A 90 -11.98 -11.74 24.01
N GLN A 91 -10.75 -12.09 23.64
CA GLN A 91 -9.95 -13.05 24.41
C GLN A 91 -9.65 -12.52 25.82
N ARG A 92 -9.31 -11.24 25.96
CA ARG A 92 -9.06 -10.60 27.26
C ARG A 92 -10.31 -10.58 28.15
N VAL A 93 -11.47 -10.23 27.59
CA VAL A 93 -12.74 -10.23 28.34
C VAL A 93 -13.09 -11.66 28.78
N ARG A 94 -12.93 -12.66 27.91
CA ARG A 94 -13.15 -14.06 28.28
C ARG A 94 -12.24 -14.51 29.43
N ALA A 95 -10.95 -14.20 29.36
CA ALA A 95 -10.01 -14.52 30.44
C ALA A 95 -10.39 -13.82 31.76
N PHE A 96 -10.80 -12.55 31.71
CA PHE A 96 -11.26 -11.82 32.89
C PHE A 96 -12.49 -12.48 33.54
N LEU A 97 -13.49 -12.86 32.74
CA LEU A 97 -14.69 -13.54 33.25
C LEU A 97 -14.39 -14.91 33.85
N GLN A 98 -13.41 -15.65 33.32
CA GLN A 98 -12.99 -16.96 33.86
C GLN A 98 -12.19 -16.88 35.17
N HIS A 99 -11.63 -15.73 35.50
CA HIS A 99 -10.84 -15.54 36.72
C HIS A 99 -11.61 -14.83 37.86
N ASN A 100 -12.74 -14.17 37.56
CA ASN A 100 -13.50 -13.37 38.52
C ASN A 100 -14.91 -13.94 38.81
N PHE A 101 -15.27 -15.05 38.15
CA PHE A 101 -16.49 -15.84 38.37
C PHE A 101 -16.16 -17.31 38.17
#